data_AF-A0A7S2SFD1-F1
#
_entry.id   AF-A0A7S2SFD1-F1
#
_cell.length_a   1.000
_cell.length_b   1.000
_cell.length_c   1.000
_cell.angle_alpha   90.00
_cell.angle_beta   90.00
_cell.angle_gamma   90.00
#
_symmetry.space_group_name_H-M   'P 1'
#
loop_
_entity.id
_entity.type
_entity.pdbx_description
1 polymer ?
#
loop_
_entity_poly.entity_id
_entity_poly.type
_entity_poly.pdbx_seq_one_letter_code
_entity_poly.pdbx_strand_id
1 'polypeptide(L)'
;DLTVTSTNGCVVVEAVRFDGGAVSAVTTMEASGDVSLTDTAAQAISHTGAAGGSSDLTVSSTNGCVLVEGVRFDGTSISSVSTLAASSDISLTDTAAQTITHTGATGGSADLSLSSTNG
;
A
#
# COMPACT_ATOMS: atom_id res chain seq x y z
N ASP A 1 12.33 10.78 -35.69
CA ASP A 1 11.79 11.39 -34.46
C ASP A 1 11.32 12.80 -34.70
N LEU A 2 10.23 13.17 -34.02
CA LEU A 2 9.80 14.55 -33.88
C LEU A 2 10.28 15.04 -32.51
N THR A 3 10.92 16.19 -32.46
CA THR A 3 11.36 16.84 -31.22
C THR A 3 10.66 18.18 -31.08
N VAL A 4 9.97 18.38 -29.95
CA VAL A 4 9.35 19.66 -29.59
C VAL A 4 10.12 20.21 -28.40
N THR A 5 10.67 21.40 -28.54
CA THR A 5 11.49 22.04 -27.49
C THR A 5 11.17 23.52 -27.46
N SER A 6 11.04 24.07 -26.25
CA SER A 6 10.99 25.52 -26.02
C SER A 6 12.28 25.96 -25.35
N THR A 7 12.94 26.98 -25.91
CA THR A 7 14.19 27.53 -25.35
C THR A 7 13.94 28.59 -24.29
N ASN A 8 12.70 29.07 -24.17
CA ASN A 8 12.33 30.21 -23.33
C ASN A 8 11.07 29.94 -22.47
N GLY A 9 10.84 28.69 -22.07
CA GLY A 9 9.74 28.34 -21.19
C GLY A 9 9.32 26.88 -21.29
N CYS A 10 8.09 26.59 -20.87
CA CYS A 10 7.48 25.27 -21.00
C CYS A 10 6.87 25.05 -22.39
N VAL A 11 6.61 23.78 -22.73
CA VAL A 11 5.66 23.43 -23.78
C VAL A 11 4.28 23.31 -23.13
N VAL A 12 3.29 24.00 -23.71
CA VAL A 12 1.89 23.93 -23.25
C VAL A 12 1.06 23.31 -24.36
N VAL A 13 0.28 22.29 -24.01
CA VAL A 13 -0.73 21.68 -24.87
C VAL A 13 -2.06 21.80 -24.14
N GLU A 14 -2.93 22.67 -24.64
CA GLU A 14 -4.12 23.15 -23.92
C GLU A 14 -3.76 23.64 -22.51
N ALA A 15 -4.16 22.91 -21.45
CA ALA A 15 -3.88 23.26 -20.06
C ALA A 15 -2.68 22.51 -19.47
N VAL A 16 -2.19 21.45 -20.14
CA VAL A 16 -1.10 20.62 -19.63
C VAL A 16 0.23 21.31 -19.91
N ARG A 17 1.06 21.46 -18.86
CA ARG A 17 2.38 22.08 -18.93
C ARG A 17 3.47 21.03 -18.76
N PHE A 18 4.41 21.02 -19.72
CA PHE A 18 5.65 20.23 -19.70
C PHE A 18 6.83 21.15 -19.44
N ASP A 19 7.54 20.94 -18.32
CA ASP A 19 8.59 21.83 -17.84
C ASP A 19 9.74 21.07 -17.18
N GLY A 20 10.89 20.99 -17.86
CA GLY A 20 12.12 20.41 -17.30
C GLY A 20 11.99 18.96 -16.79
N GLY A 21 11.01 18.19 -17.27
CA GLY A 21 10.70 16.82 -16.83
C GLY A 21 9.43 16.69 -15.99
N ALA A 22 8.92 17.78 -15.42
CA ALA A 22 7.64 17.78 -14.73
C ALA A 22 6.49 17.89 -15.73
N VAL A 23 5.38 17.20 -15.42
CA VAL A 23 4.10 17.35 -16.10
C VAL A 23 3.08 17.79 -15.07
N SER A 24 2.36 18.87 -15.34
CA SER A 24 1.42 19.48 -14.39
C SER A 24 0.09 19.84 -15.07
N ALA A 25 -0.93 20.11 -14.24
CA ALA A 25 -2.31 20.33 -14.66
C ALA A 25 -2.96 19.15 -15.41
N VAL A 26 -2.32 17.97 -15.38
CA VAL A 26 -2.93 16.73 -15.88
C VAL A 26 -4.13 16.41 -15.00
N THR A 27 -5.30 16.43 -15.62
CA THR A 27 -6.55 16.04 -14.95
C THR A 27 -6.75 14.53 -15.01
N THR A 28 -6.28 13.88 -16.10
CA THR A 28 -6.45 12.44 -16.35
C THR A 28 -5.24 11.88 -17.09
N MET A 29 -4.74 10.72 -16.67
CA MET A 29 -3.70 9.96 -17.34
C MET A 29 -4.17 8.52 -17.57
N GLU A 30 -4.10 8.05 -18.81
CA GLU A 30 -4.37 6.66 -19.18
C GLU A 30 -3.08 6.02 -19.74
N ALA A 31 -2.71 4.86 -19.20
CA ALA A 31 -1.57 4.06 -19.64
C ALA A 31 -2.05 2.66 -20.06
N SER A 32 -1.71 2.24 -21.29
CA SER A 32 -2.07 0.92 -21.82
C SER A 32 -1.05 -0.18 -21.49
N GLY A 33 0.03 0.19 -20.79
CA GLY A 33 1.10 -0.71 -20.35
C GLY A 33 1.60 -0.33 -18.96
N ASP A 34 2.78 -0.82 -18.61
CA ASP A 34 3.32 -0.66 -17.26
C ASP A 34 3.66 0.78 -16.93
N VAL A 35 3.17 1.26 -15.78
CA VAL A 35 3.69 2.46 -15.15
C VAL A 35 4.89 2.05 -14.32
N SER A 36 6.06 2.12 -14.96
CA SER A 36 7.30 1.78 -14.32
C SER A 36 7.88 3.01 -13.64
N LEU A 37 7.75 3.07 -12.32
CA LEU A 37 8.49 4.01 -11.52
C LEU A 37 9.89 3.40 -11.30
N THR A 38 10.82 3.75 -12.19
CA THR A 38 12.15 3.13 -12.28
C THR A 38 13.27 3.96 -11.67
N ASP A 39 12.97 5.17 -11.22
CA ASP A 39 13.95 5.98 -10.52
C ASP A 39 14.54 5.16 -9.38
N THR A 40 15.86 5.14 -9.34
CA THR A 40 16.59 4.49 -8.26
C THR A 40 16.42 5.24 -6.93
N ALA A 41 15.99 6.50 -6.96
CA ALA A 41 15.68 7.32 -5.79
C ALA A 41 14.29 7.01 -5.21
N ALA A 42 14.01 7.54 -4.01
CA ALA A 42 12.74 7.33 -3.33
C ALA A 42 11.57 7.81 -4.19
N GLN A 43 10.65 6.89 -4.40
CA GLN A 43 9.42 7.17 -5.11
C GLN A 43 8.28 7.15 -4.13
N ALA A 44 7.43 8.15 -4.26
CA ALA A 44 6.19 8.20 -3.55
C ALA A 44 5.09 8.40 -4.57
N ILE A 45 4.03 7.62 -4.37
CA ILE A 45 2.72 8.02 -4.86
C ILE A 45 2.13 8.86 -3.72
N SER A 46 2.40 10.16 -3.75
CA SER A 46 1.90 11.08 -2.71
C SER A 46 0.50 11.52 -3.05
N HIS A 47 -0.43 11.23 -2.14
CA HIS A 47 -1.81 11.67 -2.19
C HIS A 47 -2.06 12.54 -0.96
N THR A 48 -2.21 13.85 -1.16
CA THR A 48 -2.43 14.78 -0.04
C THR A 48 -3.84 14.72 0.50
N GLY A 49 -4.82 14.42 -0.37
CA GLY A 49 -6.24 14.43 -0.03
C GLY A 49 -6.76 15.76 0.54
N ALA A 50 -8.06 15.87 0.74
CA ALA A 50 -8.67 16.94 1.52
C ALA A 50 -8.73 16.56 3.02
N ALA A 51 -8.44 17.53 3.90
CA ALA A 51 -8.59 17.33 5.35
C ALA A 51 -10.08 17.15 5.72
N GLY A 52 -10.40 16.12 6.52
CA GLY A 52 -11.78 15.86 6.99
C GLY A 52 -12.43 14.58 6.47
N GLY A 53 -11.69 13.75 5.74
CA GLY A 53 -12.07 12.38 5.38
C GLY A 53 -12.66 12.24 3.97
N SER A 54 -12.43 11.08 3.35
CA SER A 54 -12.86 10.62 1.99
C SER A 54 -11.94 10.97 0.81
N SER A 55 -10.74 11.50 1.06
CA SER A 55 -9.75 11.72 0.00
C SER A 55 -8.55 10.83 0.26
N ASP A 56 -8.68 9.58 -0.15
CA ASP A 56 -7.71 8.52 0.15
C ASP A 56 -6.96 8.06 -1.12
N LEU A 57 -5.74 7.57 -0.94
CA LEU A 57 -5.01 6.89 -2.01
C LEU A 57 -5.60 5.49 -2.23
N THR A 58 -6.03 5.19 -3.46
CA THR A 58 -6.53 3.86 -3.85
C THR A 58 -5.54 3.12 -4.74
N VAL A 59 -5.18 1.88 -4.36
CA VAL A 59 -4.28 0.97 -5.11
C VAL A 59 -4.98 -0.38 -5.31
N SER A 60 -5.12 -0.83 -6.56
CA SER A 60 -5.91 -2.02 -6.91
C SER A 60 -5.39 -2.73 -8.17
N SER A 61 -5.54 -4.06 -8.23
CA SER A 61 -5.20 -4.90 -9.40
C SER A 61 -6.45 -5.64 -9.92
N THR A 62 -6.79 -5.52 -11.22
CA THR A 62 -8.06 -6.03 -11.83
C THR A 62 -8.01 -7.51 -12.23
N ASN A 63 -6.83 -8.04 -12.57
CA ASN A 63 -6.64 -9.42 -13.04
C ASN A 63 -5.61 -10.21 -12.18
N GLY A 64 -5.24 -9.76 -10.97
CA GLY A 64 -4.26 -10.40 -10.06
C GLY A 64 -4.27 -9.84 -8.62
N CYS A 65 -3.32 -10.25 -7.77
CA CYS A 65 -3.19 -9.65 -6.43
C CYS A 65 -2.71 -8.19 -6.57
N VAL A 66 -3.12 -7.31 -5.65
CA VAL A 66 -2.12 -6.33 -5.20
C VAL A 66 -1.11 -7.19 -4.48
N LEU A 67 -0.05 -7.58 -5.20
CA LEU A 67 1.17 -7.98 -4.53
C LEU A 67 1.73 -6.71 -3.90
N VAL A 68 1.13 -6.35 -2.77
CA VAL A 68 1.96 -6.14 -1.61
C VAL A 68 2.49 -7.54 -1.34
N GLU A 69 3.76 -7.67 -1.06
CA GLU A 69 4.16 -8.79 -0.24
C GLU A 69 3.16 -8.85 0.97
N GLY A 70 2.36 -9.94 1.04
CA GLY A 70 0.88 -9.99 1.20
C GLY A 70 0.19 -9.47 2.47
N VAL A 71 0.30 -8.17 2.78
CA VAL A 71 -0.23 -7.56 4.00
C VAL A 71 -1.04 -6.29 3.72
N ARG A 72 -2.10 -6.08 4.52
CA ARG A 72 -2.89 -4.84 4.54
C ARG A 72 -2.50 -3.94 5.71
N PHE A 73 -2.18 -2.68 5.46
CA PHE A 73 -2.03 -1.61 6.46
C PHE A 73 -3.23 -0.66 6.38
N ASP A 74 -3.93 -0.43 7.48
CA ASP A 74 -5.14 0.40 7.53
C ASP A 74 -5.25 1.15 8.86
N GLY A 75 -4.93 2.44 8.86
CA GLY A 75 -4.89 3.24 10.09
C GLY A 75 -3.96 2.61 11.14
N THR A 76 -4.53 2.01 12.20
CA THR A 76 -3.80 1.26 13.25
C THR A 76 -3.93 -0.26 13.15
N SER A 77 -4.57 -0.79 12.11
CA SER A 77 -4.89 -2.23 11.97
C SER A 77 -4.13 -2.89 10.82
N ILE A 78 -3.86 -4.19 10.98
CA ILE A 78 -3.29 -5.08 9.97
C ILE A 78 -4.20 -6.31 9.84
N SER A 79 -4.46 -6.79 8.63
CA SER A 79 -5.36 -7.92 8.40
C SER A 79 -4.96 -8.80 7.23
N SER A 80 -5.74 -9.88 7.02
CA SER A 80 -5.66 -10.80 5.86
C SER A 80 -4.44 -11.72 5.85
N VAL A 81 -3.77 -11.83 6.99
CA VAL A 81 -2.64 -12.72 7.18
C VAL A 81 -3.15 -14.16 7.35
N SER A 82 -2.97 -15.02 6.35
CA SER A 82 -3.39 -16.45 6.41
C SER A 82 -2.44 -17.30 7.26
N THR A 83 -1.16 -16.99 7.16
CA THR A 83 -0.09 -17.51 8.02
C THR A 83 0.65 -16.30 8.51
N LEU A 84 0.50 -16.00 9.80
CA LEU A 84 1.40 -15.06 10.45
C LEU A 84 2.56 -15.89 10.97
N ALA A 85 3.52 -16.17 10.08
CA ALA A 85 4.78 -16.75 10.51
C ALA A 85 5.58 -15.63 11.19
N ALA A 86 5.48 -15.57 12.52
CA ALA A 86 6.41 -14.81 13.33
C ALA A 86 7.57 -15.74 13.71
N SER A 87 8.79 -15.37 13.34
CA SER A 87 9.99 -16.14 13.69
C SER A 87 10.47 -15.91 15.14
N SER A 88 9.79 -15.04 15.90
CA SER A 88 10.07 -14.68 17.30
C SER A 88 8.74 -14.29 17.98
N ASP A 89 8.73 -13.23 18.78
CA ASP A 89 7.67 -12.99 19.76
C ASP A 89 6.60 -12.05 19.20
N ILE A 90 5.33 -12.36 19.47
CA ILE A 90 4.20 -11.43 19.34
C ILE A 90 3.98 -10.81 20.73
N SER A 91 4.28 -9.52 20.92
CA SER A 91 4.16 -8.82 22.21
C SER A 91 2.92 -7.93 22.26
N LEU A 92 2.20 -7.97 23.37
CA LEU A 92 1.01 -7.16 23.65
C LEU A 92 1.27 -6.38 24.95
N THR A 93 1.50 -5.07 24.88
CA THR A 93 2.12 -4.26 25.97
C THR A 93 1.26 -3.15 26.54
N ASP A 94 -0.02 -3.05 26.16
CA ASP A 94 -0.93 -2.05 26.73
C ASP A 94 -1.00 -2.17 28.27
N THR A 95 -1.05 -1.03 28.97
CA THR A 95 -1.21 -0.97 30.44
C THR A 95 -2.64 -1.23 30.89
N ALA A 96 -3.60 -1.14 29.96
CA ALA A 96 -4.96 -1.58 30.14
C ALA A 96 -5.08 -3.10 30.00
N ALA A 97 -6.29 -3.63 30.24
CA ALA A 97 -6.56 -5.06 30.04
C ALA A 97 -6.43 -5.44 28.55
N GLN A 98 -5.70 -6.52 28.28
CA GLN A 98 -5.45 -7.05 26.94
C GLN A 98 -5.98 -8.47 26.82
N THR A 99 -6.45 -8.86 25.64
CA THR A 99 -7.09 -10.16 25.42
C THR A 99 -6.64 -10.78 24.10
N ILE A 100 -6.22 -12.04 24.13
CA ILE A 100 -6.11 -12.91 22.95
C ILE A 100 -7.23 -13.93 23.04
N THR A 101 -8.13 -13.93 22.06
CA THR A 101 -9.29 -14.83 22.04
C THR A 101 -9.15 -15.85 20.92
N HIS A 102 -9.16 -17.14 21.27
CA HIS A 102 -9.27 -18.24 20.33
C HIS A 102 -10.63 -18.94 20.53
N THR A 103 -11.34 -19.22 19.45
CA THR A 103 -12.63 -19.91 19.48
C THR A 103 -12.55 -21.20 18.66
N GLY A 104 -12.19 -22.29 19.34
CA GLY A 104 -12.13 -23.63 18.74
C GLY A 104 -13.51 -24.27 18.54
N ALA A 105 -13.60 -25.32 17.70
CA ALA A 105 -14.87 -26.01 17.44
C ALA A 105 -15.30 -26.91 18.62
N THR A 106 -16.61 -26.92 18.91
CA THR A 106 -17.20 -27.74 19.98
C THR A 106 -17.05 -29.23 19.66
N GLY A 107 -16.10 -29.92 20.32
CA GLY A 107 -15.90 -31.36 20.10
C GLY A 107 -14.55 -31.95 20.54
N GLY A 108 -13.59 -31.15 20.98
CA GLY A 108 -12.39 -31.62 21.70
C GLY A 108 -11.09 -31.77 20.90
N SER A 109 -11.11 -31.63 19.56
CA SER A 109 -9.90 -31.78 18.71
C SER A 109 -9.37 -30.47 18.09
N ALA A 110 -9.94 -29.32 18.43
CA ALA A 110 -9.70 -28.03 17.77
C ALA A 110 -9.38 -26.90 18.76
N ASP A 111 -8.70 -27.22 19.87
CA ASP A 111 -8.31 -26.24 20.88
C ASP A 111 -7.04 -25.47 20.50
N LEU A 112 -6.83 -24.33 21.15
CA LEU A 112 -5.56 -23.59 21.08
C LEU A 112 -4.46 -24.46 21.69
N SER A 113 -3.60 -25.03 20.86
CA SER A 113 -2.44 -25.81 21.31
C SER A 113 -1.23 -24.90 21.53
N LEU A 114 -0.71 -24.88 22.75
CA LEU A 114 0.53 -24.21 23.14
C LEU A 114 1.50 -25.27 23.68
N SER A 115 2.63 -25.47 23.00
CA SER A 115 3.62 -26.50 23.33
C SER A 115 5.04 -25.91 23.36
N SER A 116 5.84 -26.33 24.35
CA SER A 116 7.27 -26.05 24.42
C SER A 116 8.04 -27.31 24.04
N THR A 117 9.03 -27.17 23.15
CA THR A 117 9.95 -28.26 22.78
C THR A 117 11.25 -28.26 23.59
N ASN A 118 11.42 -27.29 24.49
CA ASN A 118 12.46 -27.29 25.51
C ASN A 118 11.81 -27.69 26.84
N GLY A 119 11.99 -28.96 27.20
CA GLY A 119 11.36 -29.64 28.34
C GLY A 119 10.94 -31.06 27.98
#